data_AF-A0A0J7KM52-F1
#
_entry.id   AF-A0A0J7KM52-F1
#
_cell.length_a   1.000
_cell.length_b   1.000
_cell.length_c   1.000
_cell.angle_alpha   90.00
_cell.angle_beta   90.00
_cell.angle_gamma   90.00
#
_symmetry.space_group_name_H-M   'P 1'
#
loop_
_entity.id
_entity.type
_entity.pdbx_description
1 polymer ?
#
loop_
_entity_poly.entity_id
_entity_poly.type
_entity_poly.pdbx_seq_one_letter_code
_entity_poly.pdbx_strand_id
1 'polypeptide(L)'
;MAVVIETTIGDFTVDLYIEERPQTTRNFLKLCKLKYYNWNLFHSVQTNFIAQTGDPTGTGKGGESVYGIVLGKEARYYEAEHMPKIKHNRIGLLSMVNCGNNMLGSQFFITLGSELQSLDNEHCVFGEITEGLEIILKFNEAICDGDQRPYQDIRISHTVILEDPFDDPVGFVVPDRSPEPTKEALMSDRIGADEAIDDTGGMTVEELTEIQKNKEAKARATILEIVGDIPDADIAPPENVLFVCKLNPVTTDDDLEIIFSRFGKIVGCEVIRDHQTGDSLQYAFIEFGDRKSCEDAYFKMDNVLIDDRRIHVDFSQSVAKMRWRGKGKGIRYFDEDDKTKKHDENYSSSKKSEISREKNHDNGKDREDGRRKKSSYKDHRKHERRKEDKDRRKEDRSHDRYENERRDRRRREERRDRDEDQRRGHSEDRSERRNKRDESNDRRKDHSEERLERRSKRDEYGDRERRHRGSERKRLTEEEDDTRHRSHKHKKNR
;
A
#
# COMPACT_ATOMS: atom_id res chain seq x y z
N MET A 1 -31.57 -10.63 5.76
CA MET A 1 -32.25 -10.24 4.49
C MET A 1 -31.17 -9.84 3.54
N ALA A 2 -31.16 -10.42 2.33
CA ALA A 2 -29.94 -10.50 1.56
C ALA A 2 -29.98 -9.80 0.20
N VAL A 3 -28.87 -9.17 -0.16
CA VAL A 3 -28.61 -8.60 -1.48
C VAL A 3 -27.32 -9.21 -2.00
N VAL A 4 -27.35 -9.72 -3.23
CA VAL A 4 -26.16 -10.16 -3.94
C VAL A 4 -25.61 -8.98 -4.73
N ILE A 5 -24.33 -8.70 -4.52
CA ILE A 5 -23.59 -7.67 -5.23
C ILE A 5 -22.57 -8.37 -6.11
N GLU A 6 -22.79 -8.27 -7.42
CA GLU A 6 -21.86 -8.78 -8.43
C GLU A 6 -20.84 -7.70 -8.73
N THR A 7 -19.54 -8.04 -8.67
CA THR A 7 -18.46 -7.11 -8.99
C THR A 7 -17.51 -7.72 -10.00
N THR A 8 -16.68 -6.88 -10.60
CA THR A 8 -15.69 -7.30 -11.61
C THR A 8 -14.65 -8.29 -11.07
N ILE A 9 -14.42 -8.31 -9.76
CA ILE A 9 -13.45 -9.20 -9.11
C ILE A 9 -14.11 -10.42 -8.44
N GLY A 10 -15.43 -10.47 -8.36
CA GLY A 10 -16.20 -11.57 -7.77
C GLY A 10 -17.50 -11.11 -7.10
N ASP A 11 -18.30 -12.06 -6.68
CA ASP A 11 -19.64 -11.81 -6.14
C ASP A 11 -19.68 -12.08 -4.65
N PHE A 12 -20.51 -11.32 -3.94
CA PHE A 12 -20.72 -11.52 -2.51
C PHE A 12 -22.16 -11.22 -2.10
N THR A 13 -22.60 -11.92 -1.05
CA THR A 13 -23.94 -11.78 -0.48
C THR A 13 -23.85 -10.98 0.81
N VAL A 14 -24.69 -9.95 0.92
CA VAL A 14 -24.77 -9.08 2.09
C VAL A 14 -26.08 -9.33 2.80
N ASP A 15 -26.02 -9.65 4.09
CA ASP A 15 -27.17 -9.59 4.99
C ASP A 15 -27.29 -8.21 5.63
N LEU A 16 -28.48 -7.63 5.54
CA LEU A 16 -28.81 -6.30 6.01
C LEU A 16 -29.50 -6.33 7.37
N TYR A 17 -29.13 -5.38 8.22
CA TYR A 17 -29.69 -5.16 9.56
C TYR A 17 -30.99 -4.35 9.50
N ILE A 18 -32.04 -4.97 8.96
CA ILE A 18 -33.34 -4.31 8.74
C ILE A 18 -34.06 -3.89 10.03
N GLU A 19 -33.88 -4.61 11.14
CA GLU A 19 -34.52 -4.29 12.41
C GLU A 19 -33.78 -3.17 13.14
N GLU A 20 -32.45 -3.21 13.09
CA GLU A 20 -31.57 -2.26 13.75
C GLU A 20 -31.40 -0.96 12.95
N ARG A 21 -31.45 -1.04 11.62
CA ARG A 21 -31.19 0.06 10.67
C ARG A 21 -32.23 0.14 9.55
N PRO A 22 -33.53 0.27 9.86
CA PRO A 22 -34.58 0.24 8.85
C PRO A 22 -34.46 1.36 7.80
N GLN A 23 -34.11 2.59 8.20
CA GLN A 23 -34.05 3.72 7.26
C GLN A 23 -32.86 3.58 6.31
N THR A 24 -31.70 3.24 6.86
CA THR A 24 -30.44 3.07 6.10
C THR A 24 -30.56 1.89 5.14
N THR A 25 -31.11 0.78 5.61
CA THR A 25 -31.34 -0.42 4.81
C THR A 25 -32.37 -0.19 3.71
N ARG A 26 -33.45 0.53 4.00
CA ARG A 26 -34.43 0.94 3.00
C ARG A 26 -33.78 1.78 1.91
N ASN A 27 -32.98 2.78 2.28
CA ASN A 27 -32.25 3.60 1.31
C ASN A 27 -31.38 2.73 0.39
N PHE A 28 -30.58 1.84 0.96
CA PHE A 28 -29.72 0.93 0.19
C PHE A 28 -30.51 0.03 -0.77
N LEU A 29 -31.54 -0.66 -0.28
CA LEU A 29 -32.38 -1.55 -1.08
C LEU A 29 -33.08 -0.83 -2.23
N LYS A 30 -33.60 0.37 -1.98
CA LYS A 30 -34.26 1.15 -3.04
C LYS A 30 -33.27 1.66 -4.07
N LEU A 31 -32.05 2.04 -3.68
CA LEU A 31 -30.99 2.39 -4.63
C LEU A 31 -30.57 1.16 -5.47
N CYS A 32 -30.50 -0.03 -4.88
CA CYS A 32 -30.30 -1.28 -5.62
C CYS A 32 -31.44 -1.55 -6.61
N LYS A 33 -32.71 -1.34 -6.21
CA LYS A 33 -33.88 -1.48 -7.11
C LYS A 33 -33.80 -0.52 -8.29
N LEU A 34 -33.37 0.72 -8.06
CA LEU A 34 -33.15 1.72 -9.11
C LEU A 34 -31.94 1.44 -10.00
N LYS A 35 -31.19 0.36 -9.74
CA LYS A 35 -29.93 0.05 -10.44
C LYS A 35 -28.91 1.18 -10.32
N TYR A 36 -29.00 1.97 -9.25
CA TYR A 36 -28.16 3.14 -9.00
C TYR A 36 -26.70 2.77 -8.76
N TYR A 37 -26.46 1.60 -8.18
CA TYR A 37 -25.12 1.09 -7.89
C TYR A 37 -24.47 0.37 -9.07
N ASN A 38 -25.22 0.09 -10.14
CA ASN A 38 -24.67 -0.61 -11.29
C ASN A 38 -23.64 0.29 -11.98
N TRP A 39 -22.50 -0.29 -12.32
CA TRP A 39 -21.32 0.35 -12.87
C TRP A 39 -20.56 1.31 -11.94
N ASN A 40 -20.94 1.40 -10.66
CA ASN A 40 -20.23 2.26 -9.71
C ASN A 40 -18.83 1.73 -9.42
N LEU A 41 -17.88 2.66 -9.38
CA LEU A 41 -16.46 2.37 -9.14
C LEU A 41 -16.16 2.32 -7.64
N PHE A 42 -15.31 1.37 -7.25
CA PHE A 42 -14.57 1.46 -5.99
C PHE A 42 -13.45 2.49 -6.17
N HIS A 43 -13.73 3.72 -5.77
CA HIS A 43 -12.85 4.87 -5.99
C HIS A 43 -11.76 5.02 -4.92
N SER A 44 -11.91 4.34 -3.77
CA SER A 44 -10.85 4.24 -2.77
C SER A 44 -10.81 2.83 -2.18
N VAL A 45 -9.65 2.19 -2.21
CA VAL A 45 -9.38 0.88 -1.60
C VAL A 45 -8.10 0.98 -0.80
N GLN A 46 -8.19 0.76 0.50
CA GLN A 46 -7.08 0.79 1.43
C GLN A 46 -6.87 -0.60 2.03
N THR A 47 -5.72 -1.20 1.75
CA THR A 47 -5.39 -2.55 2.22
C THR A 47 -5.52 -2.66 3.75
N ASN A 48 -6.23 -3.70 4.20
CA ASN A 48 -6.55 -3.96 5.61
C ASN A 48 -7.31 -2.84 6.32
N PHE A 49 -8.00 -1.97 5.58
CA PHE A 49 -8.80 -0.90 6.15
C PHE A 49 -10.21 -0.89 5.55
N ILE A 50 -10.44 -0.19 4.43
CA ILE A 50 -11.76 -0.08 3.81
C ILE A 50 -11.69 -0.10 2.28
N ALA A 51 -12.77 -0.60 1.65
CA ALA A 51 -13.06 -0.40 0.23
C ALA A 51 -14.33 0.45 0.10
N GLN A 52 -14.21 1.67 -0.43
CA GLN A 52 -15.27 2.66 -0.53
C GLN A 52 -15.85 2.73 -1.95
N THR A 53 -17.19 2.78 -2.03
CA THR A 53 -17.97 2.82 -3.26
C THR A 53 -19.28 3.59 -3.05
N GLY A 54 -20.19 3.54 -4.04
CA GLY A 54 -21.53 4.14 -3.95
C GLY A 54 -21.63 5.58 -4.44
N ASP A 55 -20.60 6.07 -5.14
CA ASP A 55 -20.63 7.33 -5.89
C ASP A 55 -20.71 7.02 -7.41
N PRO A 56 -21.84 7.31 -8.09
CA PRO A 56 -21.96 7.10 -9.53
C PRO A 56 -20.99 7.92 -10.38
N THR A 57 -20.48 9.03 -9.84
CA THR A 57 -19.50 9.86 -10.55
C THR A 57 -18.08 9.30 -10.43
N GLY A 58 -17.82 8.42 -9.47
CA GLY A 58 -16.49 7.87 -9.19
C GLY A 58 -15.49 8.90 -8.66
N THR A 59 -15.93 10.10 -8.26
CA THR A 59 -15.06 11.18 -7.76
C THR A 59 -14.82 11.11 -6.24
N GLY A 60 -15.67 10.37 -5.52
CA GLY A 60 -15.69 10.29 -4.06
C GLY A 60 -16.46 11.43 -3.39
N LYS A 61 -16.94 12.42 -4.15
CA LYS A 61 -17.70 13.59 -3.64
C LYS A 61 -19.17 13.59 -4.06
N GLY A 62 -19.56 12.65 -4.92
CA GLY A 62 -20.93 12.53 -5.41
C GLY A 62 -21.80 11.65 -4.52
N GLY A 63 -22.92 11.21 -5.08
CA GLY A 63 -23.89 10.39 -4.37
C GLY A 63 -25.08 11.19 -3.81
N GLU A 64 -26.22 10.53 -3.80
CA GLU A 64 -27.49 11.02 -3.25
C GLU A 64 -28.33 9.85 -2.74
N SER A 65 -29.12 10.09 -1.71
CA SER A 65 -30.05 9.09 -1.18
C SER A 65 -31.23 8.86 -2.13
N VAL A 66 -31.96 7.77 -1.92
CA VAL A 66 -33.24 7.51 -2.64
C VAL A 66 -34.23 8.65 -2.45
N TYR A 67 -34.20 9.31 -1.29
CA TYR A 67 -35.06 10.45 -1.00
C TYR A 67 -34.72 11.65 -1.88
N GLY A 68 -33.44 11.85 -2.22
CA GLY A 68 -33.01 12.89 -3.15
C GLY A 68 -33.56 12.68 -4.55
N ILE A 69 -33.62 11.42 -5.00
CA ILE A 69 -34.15 11.04 -6.31
C ILE A 69 -35.67 11.25 -6.37
N VAL A 70 -36.39 10.87 -5.32
CA VAL A 70 -37.86 10.87 -5.30
C VAL A 70 -38.46 12.23 -4.89
N LEU A 71 -37.91 12.87 -3.86
CA LEU A 71 -38.41 14.11 -3.28
C LEU A 71 -37.68 15.36 -3.79
N GLY A 72 -36.57 15.19 -4.51
CA GLY A 72 -35.77 16.27 -5.08
C GLY A 72 -34.52 16.62 -4.26
N LYS A 73 -33.74 17.58 -4.78
CA LYS A 73 -32.38 17.91 -4.29
C LYS A 73 -32.30 18.33 -2.82
N GLU A 74 -33.40 18.81 -2.23
CA GLU A 74 -33.44 19.20 -0.82
C GLU A 74 -33.33 17.99 0.11
N ALA A 75 -33.77 16.81 -0.33
CA ALA A 75 -33.67 15.55 0.40
C ALA A 75 -32.48 14.69 -0.04
N ARG A 76 -31.43 15.32 -0.60
CA ARG A 76 -30.23 14.62 -1.11
C ARG A 76 -29.60 13.70 -0.07
N TYR A 77 -29.63 14.09 1.20
CA TYR A 77 -29.12 13.30 2.31
C TYR A 77 -30.21 13.09 3.38
N TYR A 78 -30.04 12.06 4.21
CA TYR A 78 -30.90 11.77 5.35
C TYR A 78 -30.09 11.59 6.63
N GLU A 79 -30.73 11.72 7.79
CA GLU A 79 -30.07 11.60 9.10
C GLU A 79 -29.69 10.14 9.41
N ALA A 80 -28.49 9.95 9.98
CA ALA A 80 -27.98 8.64 10.34
C ALA A 80 -28.69 8.02 11.54
N GLU A 81 -28.94 6.72 11.47
CA GLU A 81 -29.43 5.94 12.61
C GLU A 81 -28.26 5.61 13.55
N HIS A 82 -28.38 5.91 14.85
CA HIS A 82 -27.27 5.74 15.80
C HIS A 82 -27.41 4.54 16.75
N MET A 83 -28.64 4.03 16.94
CA MET A 83 -28.93 2.92 17.85
C MET A 83 -29.54 1.73 17.09
N PRO A 84 -29.17 0.47 17.42
CA PRO A 84 -28.11 0.06 18.36
C PRO A 84 -26.69 0.39 17.87
N LYS A 85 -25.74 0.52 18.80
CA LYS A 85 -24.33 0.80 18.45
C LYS A 85 -23.63 -0.46 17.96
N ILE A 86 -23.54 -0.60 16.63
CA ILE A 86 -22.79 -1.65 15.97
C ILE A 86 -21.37 -1.13 15.69
N LYS A 87 -20.36 -1.90 16.08
CA LYS A 87 -18.94 -1.52 15.96
C LYS A 87 -18.28 -2.20 14.77
N HIS A 88 -17.25 -1.58 14.20
CA HIS A 88 -16.46 -2.13 13.10
C HIS A 88 -15.39 -3.13 13.61
N ASN A 89 -15.83 -4.21 14.26
CA ASN A 89 -14.95 -5.18 14.92
C ASN A 89 -14.51 -6.34 14.03
N ARG A 90 -15.18 -6.58 12.90
CA ARG A 90 -14.96 -7.71 12.00
C ARG A 90 -14.75 -7.21 10.57
N ILE A 91 -14.09 -8.03 9.77
CA ILE A 91 -14.01 -7.84 8.32
C ILE A 91 -15.38 -8.13 7.69
N GLY A 92 -15.66 -7.53 6.54
CA GLY A 92 -16.89 -7.78 5.77
C GLY A 92 -18.13 -7.04 6.27
N LEU A 93 -18.00 -6.10 7.22
CA LEU A 93 -19.10 -5.20 7.59
C LEU A 93 -19.28 -4.11 6.53
N LEU A 94 -20.53 -3.78 6.20
CA LEU A 94 -20.92 -2.68 5.33
C LEU A 94 -21.42 -1.49 6.15
N SER A 95 -20.89 -0.31 5.83
CA SER A 95 -21.17 0.92 6.58
C SER A 95 -21.34 2.11 5.64
N MET A 96 -22.36 2.94 5.89
CA MET A 96 -22.60 4.15 5.11
C MET A 96 -21.60 5.24 5.48
N VAL A 97 -21.07 5.92 4.47
CA VAL A 97 -20.18 7.06 4.63
C VAL A 97 -20.99 8.25 5.10
N ASN A 98 -20.49 8.94 6.12
CA ASN A 98 -21.08 10.16 6.64
C ASN A 98 -20.53 11.35 5.84
N CYS A 99 -21.41 12.11 5.20
CA CYS A 99 -21.04 13.29 4.40
C CYS A 99 -20.90 14.56 5.26
N GLY A 100 -20.85 14.42 6.59
CA GLY A 100 -20.83 15.50 7.57
C GLY A 100 -22.19 15.73 8.21
N ASN A 101 -22.20 16.27 9.43
CA ASN A 101 -23.41 16.53 10.23
C ASN A 101 -24.32 15.30 10.41
N ASN A 102 -23.76 14.09 10.42
CA ASN A 102 -24.52 12.83 10.50
C ASN A 102 -25.52 12.63 9.36
N MET A 103 -25.19 13.16 8.18
CA MET A 103 -25.99 13.02 6.97
C MET A 103 -25.42 11.90 6.09
N LEU A 104 -26.27 10.96 5.71
CA LEU A 104 -25.97 9.82 4.86
C LEU A 104 -26.53 10.03 3.45
N GLY A 105 -25.85 9.46 2.46
CA GLY A 105 -26.25 9.50 1.04
C GLY A 105 -26.35 8.09 0.45
N SER A 106 -25.64 7.87 -0.66
CA SER A 106 -25.50 6.57 -1.30
C SER A 106 -24.15 5.91 -1.07
N GLN A 107 -23.14 6.65 -0.62
CA GLN A 107 -21.78 6.13 -0.47
C GLN A 107 -21.69 5.20 0.74
N PHE A 108 -21.03 4.06 0.55
CA PHE A 108 -20.77 3.09 1.59
C PHE A 108 -19.39 2.47 1.39
N PHE A 109 -18.88 1.84 2.45
CA PHE A 109 -17.64 1.09 2.39
C PHE A 109 -17.80 -0.30 3.00
N ILE A 110 -16.91 -1.17 2.59
CA ILE A 110 -16.73 -2.53 3.12
C ILE A 110 -15.46 -2.51 3.97
N THR A 111 -15.55 -3.08 5.16
CA THR A 111 -14.37 -3.25 6.04
C THR A 111 -13.49 -4.39 5.54
N LEU A 112 -12.22 -4.10 5.26
CA LEU A 112 -11.23 -5.07 4.82
C LEU A 112 -10.30 -5.52 5.96
N GLY A 113 -10.27 -4.77 7.06
CA GLY A 113 -9.55 -5.10 8.29
C GLY A 113 -10.49 -5.23 9.50
N SER A 114 -9.98 -5.82 10.56
CA SER A 114 -10.69 -5.94 11.84
C SER A 114 -10.33 -4.79 12.79
N GLU A 115 -11.17 -4.57 13.80
CA GLU A 115 -10.94 -3.63 14.90
C GLU A 115 -10.75 -2.15 14.48
N LEU A 116 -11.56 -1.68 13.54
CA LEU A 116 -11.52 -0.31 13.02
C LEU A 116 -12.28 0.67 13.92
N GLN A 117 -11.86 0.78 15.17
CA GLN A 117 -12.55 1.58 16.21
C GLN A 117 -12.62 3.08 15.87
N SER A 118 -11.73 3.59 15.01
CA SER A 118 -11.76 4.97 14.55
C SER A 118 -13.00 5.32 13.74
N LEU A 119 -13.65 4.32 13.13
CA LEU A 119 -14.85 4.50 12.32
C LEU A 119 -16.14 4.41 13.16
N ASP A 120 -16.03 3.99 14.42
CA ASP A 120 -17.17 3.82 15.30
C ASP A 120 -17.80 5.17 15.68
N ASN A 121 -19.13 5.22 15.68
CA ASN A 121 -19.97 6.42 15.93
C ASN A 121 -19.94 7.49 14.82
N GLU A 122 -18.97 7.47 13.91
CA GLU A 122 -18.95 8.37 12.75
C GLU A 122 -19.76 7.79 11.58
N HIS A 123 -19.61 6.48 11.35
CA HIS A 123 -20.25 5.76 10.24
C HIS A 123 -21.34 4.81 10.73
N CYS A 124 -22.33 4.58 9.87
CA CYS A 124 -23.50 3.76 10.19
C CYS A 124 -23.39 2.38 9.55
N VAL A 125 -23.06 1.36 10.35
CA VAL A 125 -23.06 -0.04 9.92
C VAL A 125 -24.51 -0.48 9.70
N PHE A 126 -24.79 -1.05 8.53
CA PHE A 126 -26.14 -1.46 8.11
C PHE A 126 -26.22 -2.89 7.56
N GLY A 127 -25.10 -3.60 7.41
CA GLY A 127 -25.09 -5.00 7.02
C GLY A 127 -23.72 -5.66 7.14
N GLU A 128 -23.67 -6.94 6.83
CA GLU A 128 -22.45 -7.75 6.81
C GLU A 128 -22.44 -8.73 5.64
N ILE A 129 -21.25 -9.08 5.15
CA ILE A 129 -21.06 -10.09 4.12
C ILE A 129 -21.20 -11.47 4.76
N THR A 130 -22.16 -12.26 4.28
CA THR A 130 -22.39 -13.64 4.76
C THR A 130 -21.81 -14.70 3.84
N GLU A 131 -21.73 -14.42 2.54
CA GLU A 131 -21.11 -15.29 1.54
C GLU A 131 -20.18 -14.48 0.62
N GLY A 132 -19.12 -15.11 0.10
CA GLY A 132 -18.17 -14.43 -0.78
C GLY A 132 -17.08 -13.61 -0.07
N LEU A 133 -16.76 -13.94 1.20
CA LEU A 133 -15.69 -13.27 1.96
C LEU A 133 -14.30 -13.29 1.26
N GLU A 134 -14.09 -14.20 0.31
CA GLU A 134 -12.89 -14.25 -0.54
C GLU A 134 -12.64 -12.93 -1.30
N ILE A 135 -13.69 -12.14 -1.57
CA ILE A 135 -13.54 -10.84 -2.23
C ILE A 135 -12.70 -9.86 -1.42
N ILE A 136 -12.69 -9.98 -0.09
CA ILE A 136 -11.90 -9.13 0.81
C ILE A 136 -10.40 -9.31 0.55
N LEU A 137 -9.98 -10.55 0.28
CA LEU A 137 -8.59 -10.85 -0.08
C LEU A 137 -8.23 -10.18 -1.40
N LYS A 138 -9.11 -10.28 -2.41
CA LYS A 138 -8.92 -9.64 -3.72
C LYS A 138 -8.84 -8.11 -3.62
N PHE A 139 -9.66 -7.49 -2.78
CA PHE A 139 -9.55 -6.05 -2.50
C PHE A 139 -8.22 -5.69 -1.84
N ASN A 140 -7.74 -6.51 -0.90
CA ASN A 140 -6.46 -6.29 -0.24
C ASN A 140 -5.24 -6.47 -1.16
N GLU A 141 -5.36 -7.33 -2.18
CA GLU A 141 -4.34 -7.56 -3.21
C GLU A 141 -4.35 -6.46 -4.30
N ALA A 142 -5.40 -5.65 -4.38
CA ALA A 142 -5.53 -4.60 -5.38
C ALA A 142 -4.43 -3.52 -5.20
N ILE A 143 -3.66 -3.29 -6.27
CA ILE A 143 -2.61 -2.28 -6.27
C ILE A 143 -3.27 -0.91 -6.48
N CYS A 144 -3.05 -0.01 -5.52
CA CYS A 144 -3.62 1.34 -5.52
C CYS A 144 -2.54 2.40 -5.72
N ASP A 145 -2.95 3.57 -6.19
CA ASP A 145 -2.09 4.75 -6.34
C ASP A 145 -1.93 5.53 -5.02
N GLY A 146 -1.31 6.72 -5.10
CA GLY A 146 -1.13 7.60 -3.95
C GLY A 146 -2.44 8.13 -3.34
N ASP A 147 -3.52 8.19 -4.12
CA ASP A 147 -4.86 8.62 -3.69
C ASP A 147 -5.73 7.43 -3.24
N GLN A 148 -5.11 6.24 -3.08
CA GLN A 148 -5.78 4.98 -2.73
C GLN A 148 -6.81 4.52 -3.77
N ARG A 149 -6.70 4.97 -5.02
CA ARG A 149 -7.55 4.50 -6.12
C ARG A 149 -6.88 3.32 -6.82
N PRO A 150 -7.58 2.19 -7.02
CA PRO A 150 -7.05 1.04 -7.75
C PRO A 150 -6.53 1.39 -9.15
N TYR A 151 -5.43 0.77 -9.58
CA TYR A 151 -4.92 0.90 -10.95
C TYR A 151 -5.78 0.14 -11.97
N GLN A 152 -6.31 -1.01 -11.56
CA GLN A 152 -7.35 -1.73 -12.29
C GLN A 152 -8.71 -1.33 -11.73
N ASP A 153 -9.60 -0.85 -12.59
CA ASP A 153 -10.91 -0.37 -12.16
C ASP A 153 -11.75 -1.54 -11.60
N ILE A 154 -12.11 -1.46 -10.32
CA ILE A 154 -13.05 -2.41 -9.70
C ILE A 154 -14.44 -1.77 -9.69
N ARG A 155 -15.43 -2.48 -10.22
CA ARG A 155 -16.80 -1.96 -10.39
C ARG A 155 -17.84 -2.93 -9.87
N ILE A 156 -18.97 -2.38 -9.43
CA ILE A 156 -20.19 -3.14 -9.20
C ILE A 156 -20.86 -3.38 -10.56
N SER A 157 -20.96 -4.64 -10.99
CA SER A 157 -21.62 -5.00 -12.25
C SER A 157 -23.14 -4.88 -12.06
N HIS A 158 -23.69 -5.65 -11.12
CA HIS A 158 -25.11 -5.70 -10.86
C HIS A 158 -25.42 -5.90 -9.38
N THR A 159 -26.61 -5.44 -8.99
CA THR A 159 -27.19 -5.72 -7.67
C THR A 159 -28.48 -6.50 -7.85
N VAL A 160 -28.57 -7.64 -7.16
CA VAL A 160 -29.72 -8.55 -7.16
C VAL A 160 -30.29 -8.60 -5.75
N ILE A 161 -31.52 -8.16 -5.61
CA ILE A 161 -32.22 -8.14 -4.32
C ILE A 161 -32.96 -9.48 -4.21
N LEU A 162 -32.62 -10.27 -3.19
CA LEU A 162 -33.26 -11.56 -2.97
C LEU A 162 -34.64 -11.37 -2.33
N GLU A 163 -34.73 -10.46 -1.36
CA GLU A 163 -35.97 -10.13 -0.66
C GLU A 163 -35.98 -8.65 -0.26
N ASP A 164 -37.09 -7.95 -0.52
CA ASP A 164 -37.30 -6.56 -0.10
C ASP A 164 -38.53 -6.48 0.81
N PRO A 165 -38.36 -6.19 2.11
CA PRO A 165 -39.46 -6.11 3.06
C PRO A 165 -40.18 -4.76 3.06
N PHE A 166 -39.63 -3.75 2.37
CA PHE A 166 -40.11 -2.38 2.46
C PHE A 166 -41.00 -2.02 1.28
N ASP A 167 -42.01 -1.19 1.52
CA ASP A 167 -42.81 -0.61 0.44
C ASP A 167 -42.00 0.43 -0.36
N ASP A 168 -42.24 0.44 -1.67
CA ASP A 168 -41.66 1.42 -2.58
C ASP A 168 -42.24 2.83 -2.31
N PRO A 169 -41.40 3.88 -2.25
CA PRO A 169 -41.88 5.23 -1.99
C PRO A 169 -42.77 5.78 -3.13
N VAL A 170 -43.59 6.78 -2.84
CA VAL A 170 -44.51 7.36 -3.84
C VAL A 170 -43.70 8.02 -4.97
N GLY A 171 -43.97 7.65 -6.22
CA GLY A 171 -43.23 8.15 -7.39
C GLY A 171 -41.98 7.34 -7.75
N PHE A 172 -41.76 6.20 -7.08
CA PHE A 172 -40.67 5.28 -7.37
C PHE A 172 -40.93 4.49 -8.65
N VAL A 173 -40.18 4.79 -9.71
CA VAL A 173 -40.24 4.07 -10.99
C VAL A 173 -38.96 3.28 -11.15
N VAL A 174 -39.08 1.95 -11.13
CA VAL A 174 -37.95 1.05 -11.37
C VAL A 174 -37.61 1.10 -12.87
N PRO A 175 -36.36 1.41 -13.25
CA PRO A 175 -35.97 1.40 -14.65
C PRO A 175 -35.89 -0.04 -15.18
N ASP A 176 -36.35 -0.24 -16.41
CA ASP A 176 -36.29 -1.56 -17.08
C ASP A 176 -34.85 -2.01 -17.38
N ARG A 177 -33.90 -1.07 -17.41
CA ARG A 177 -32.50 -1.30 -17.78
C ARG A 177 -31.58 -0.50 -16.87
N SER A 178 -30.38 -1.04 -16.63
CA SER A 178 -29.31 -0.30 -15.94
C SER A 178 -29.01 0.99 -16.70
N PRO A 179 -28.75 2.12 -16.01
CA PRO A 179 -28.32 3.34 -16.66
C PRO A 179 -27.01 3.08 -17.44
N GLU A 180 -26.90 3.67 -18.63
CA GLU A 180 -25.69 3.54 -19.44
C GLU A 180 -24.50 4.22 -18.74
N PRO A 181 -23.29 3.64 -18.81
CA PRO A 181 -22.08 4.28 -18.29
C PRO A 181 -21.91 5.68 -18.88
N THR A 182 -21.65 6.67 -18.01
CA THR A 182 -21.29 8.01 -18.46
C THR A 182 -20.01 7.95 -19.31
N LYS A 183 -19.91 8.73 -20.40
CA LYS A 183 -18.73 8.74 -21.29
C LYS A 183 -17.40 8.97 -20.54
N GLU A 184 -17.43 9.78 -19.48
CA GLU A 184 -16.27 10.04 -18.60
C GLU A 184 -15.85 8.80 -17.81
N ALA A 185 -16.79 7.93 -17.44
CA ALA A 185 -16.51 6.68 -16.72
C ALA A 185 -15.94 5.58 -17.63
N LEU A 186 -16.16 5.70 -18.95
CA LEU A 186 -15.61 4.80 -19.99
C LEU A 186 -14.23 5.25 -20.50
N MET A 187 -13.92 6.55 -20.46
CA MET A 187 -12.63 7.11 -20.91
C MET A 187 -11.60 7.22 -19.77
N SER A 188 -11.60 6.24 -18.86
CA SER A 188 -10.60 6.18 -17.79
C SER A 188 -9.24 5.84 -18.40
N ASP A 189 -8.19 6.61 -18.10
CA ASP A 189 -6.79 6.28 -18.44
C ASP A 189 -6.24 5.07 -17.64
N ARG A 190 -7.11 4.32 -16.97
CA ARG A 190 -6.79 3.18 -16.12
C ARG A 190 -7.19 1.87 -16.79
N ILE A 191 -6.57 0.80 -16.34
CA ILE A 191 -6.81 -0.54 -16.86
C ILE A 191 -8.29 -0.87 -16.64
N GLY A 192 -9.00 -1.11 -17.73
CA GLY A 192 -10.41 -1.46 -17.69
C GLY A 192 -10.61 -2.74 -16.88
N ALA A 193 -11.78 -2.89 -16.26
CA ALA A 193 -12.10 -4.12 -15.52
C ALA A 193 -12.01 -5.39 -16.38
N ASP A 194 -12.28 -5.25 -17.69
CA ASP A 194 -12.25 -6.33 -18.68
C ASP A 194 -10.88 -6.49 -19.36
N GLU A 195 -9.92 -5.61 -19.07
CA GLU A 195 -8.57 -5.70 -19.61
C GLU A 195 -7.74 -6.66 -18.75
N ALA A 196 -7.37 -7.80 -19.33
CA ALA A 196 -6.45 -8.73 -18.69
C ALA A 196 -5.10 -8.03 -18.49
N ILE A 197 -4.62 -8.01 -17.24
CA ILE A 197 -3.25 -7.58 -16.92
C ILE A 197 -2.33 -8.66 -17.50
N ASP A 198 -1.91 -8.45 -18.75
CA ASP A 198 -0.90 -9.27 -19.37
C ASP A 198 0.47 -8.80 -18.89
N ASP A 199 0.99 -9.42 -17.83
CA ASP A 199 2.36 -9.23 -17.35
C ASP A 199 3.42 -9.53 -18.45
N THR A 200 3.02 -10.19 -19.54
CA THR A 200 3.85 -10.50 -20.71
C THR A 200 3.58 -9.60 -21.92
N GLY A 201 2.60 -8.71 -21.82
CA GLY A 201 2.15 -7.81 -22.87
C GLY A 201 3.11 -6.65 -23.07
N GLY A 202 4.12 -6.84 -23.93
CA GLY A 202 5.13 -5.82 -24.27
C GLY A 202 6.56 -6.22 -23.93
N MET A 203 6.77 -7.37 -23.28
CA MET A 203 8.09 -7.94 -23.11
C MET A 203 8.55 -8.61 -24.39
N THR A 204 9.81 -8.42 -24.75
CA THR A 204 10.42 -9.11 -25.89
C THR A 204 10.47 -10.62 -25.62
N VAL A 205 10.48 -11.42 -26.69
CA VAL A 205 10.59 -12.89 -26.59
C VAL A 205 11.83 -13.30 -25.77
N GLU A 206 12.88 -12.49 -25.78
CA GLU A 206 14.12 -12.73 -25.02
C GLU A 206 13.91 -12.56 -23.50
N GLU A 207 13.24 -11.49 -23.07
CA GLU A 207 12.92 -11.25 -21.65
C GLU A 207 12.00 -12.34 -21.07
N LEU A 208 11.05 -12.84 -21.88
CA LEU A 208 10.19 -13.95 -21.50
C LEU A 208 10.98 -15.23 -21.24
N THR A 209 11.97 -15.54 -22.09
CA THR A 209 12.82 -16.72 -21.90
C THR A 209 13.73 -16.61 -20.67
N GLU A 210 14.20 -15.40 -20.34
CA GLU A 210 14.99 -15.17 -19.12
C GLU A 210 14.17 -15.33 -17.85
N ILE A 211 12.94 -14.79 -17.82
CA ILE A 211 12.02 -14.95 -16.69
C ILE A 211 11.67 -16.43 -16.50
N GLN A 212 11.42 -17.17 -17.59
CA GLN A 212 11.17 -18.61 -17.54
C GLN A 212 12.37 -19.39 -17.03
N LYS A 213 13.57 -19.10 -17.55
CA LYS A 213 14.81 -19.72 -17.05
C LYS A 213 15.05 -19.42 -15.58
N ASN A 214 14.80 -18.20 -15.12
CA ASN A 214 14.95 -17.83 -13.71
C ASN A 214 13.92 -18.51 -12.81
N LYS A 215 12.65 -18.60 -13.22
CA LYS A 215 11.63 -19.34 -12.49
C LYS A 215 11.94 -20.84 -12.46
N GLU A 216 12.37 -21.42 -13.58
CA GLU A 216 12.73 -22.83 -13.67
C GLU A 216 13.98 -23.14 -12.83
N ALA A 217 14.99 -22.27 -12.84
CA ALA A 217 16.17 -22.39 -12.00
C ALA A 217 15.81 -22.31 -10.51
N LYS A 218 14.93 -21.39 -10.10
CA LYS A 218 14.44 -21.30 -8.71
C LYS A 218 13.62 -22.53 -8.30
N ALA A 219 12.74 -23.01 -9.17
CA ALA A 219 11.94 -24.21 -8.91
C ALA A 219 12.83 -25.46 -8.78
N ARG A 220 13.81 -25.63 -9.69
CA ARG A 220 14.80 -26.70 -9.62
C ARG A 220 15.65 -26.60 -8.35
N ALA A 221 16.12 -25.41 -7.97
CA ALA A 221 16.87 -25.19 -6.74
C ALA A 221 16.05 -25.56 -5.49
N THR A 222 14.77 -25.18 -5.44
CA THR A 222 13.85 -25.54 -4.34
C THR A 222 13.61 -27.04 -4.27
N ILE A 223 13.46 -27.72 -5.42
CA ILE A 223 13.32 -29.18 -5.48
C ILE A 223 14.59 -29.87 -4.96
N LEU A 224 15.79 -29.40 -5.35
CA LEU A 224 17.05 -29.94 -4.85
C LEU A 224 17.25 -29.69 -3.35
N GLU A 225 16.76 -28.56 -2.81
CA GLU A 225 16.75 -28.29 -1.37
C GLU A 225 15.89 -29.30 -0.60
N ILE A 226 14.70 -29.61 -1.12
CA ILE A 226 13.77 -30.58 -0.51
C ILE A 226 14.34 -32.00 -0.56
N VAL A 227 15.08 -32.35 -1.62
CA VAL A 227 15.74 -33.66 -1.78
C VAL A 227 16.98 -33.79 -0.89
N GLY A 228 17.47 -32.70 -0.29
CA GLY A 228 18.51 -32.73 0.74
C GLY A 228 19.94 -32.92 0.21
N ASP A 229 20.16 -32.73 -1.10
CA ASP A 229 21.42 -33.03 -1.79
C ASP A 229 22.41 -31.85 -1.86
N ILE A 230 22.05 -30.64 -1.43
CA ILE A 230 22.96 -29.47 -1.49
C ILE A 230 22.87 -28.61 -0.22
N PRO A 231 24.01 -28.15 0.31
CA PRO A 231 24.06 -27.11 1.32
C PRO A 231 23.91 -25.72 0.69
N ASP A 232 22.81 -25.02 1.01
CA ASP A 232 22.49 -23.61 0.69
C ASP A 232 22.81 -23.11 -0.75
N ALA A 233 21.76 -22.79 -1.50
CA ALA A 233 21.78 -22.38 -2.90
C ALA A 233 22.61 -21.11 -3.25
N ASP A 234 23.16 -20.41 -2.26
CA ASP A 234 23.91 -19.16 -2.42
C ASP A 234 25.44 -19.33 -2.40
N ILE A 235 25.96 -20.56 -2.27
CA ILE A 235 27.41 -20.81 -2.25
C ILE A 235 27.90 -21.05 -3.68
N ALA A 236 28.39 -19.98 -4.32
CA ALA A 236 29.07 -20.08 -5.61
C ALA A 236 30.26 -21.06 -5.51
N PRO A 237 30.44 -21.98 -6.48
CA PRO A 237 31.62 -22.83 -6.51
C PRO A 237 32.88 -21.96 -6.59
N PRO A 238 33.99 -22.37 -5.96
CA PRO A 238 35.19 -21.56 -5.92
C PRO A 238 35.75 -21.36 -7.34
N GLU A 239 35.64 -20.13 -7.86
CA GLU A 239 36.09 -19.74 -9.21
C GLU A 239 37.63 -19.85 -9.41
N ASN A 240 38.37 -20.11 -8.33
CA ASN A 240 39.83 -20.16 -8.31
C ASN A 240 40.38 -21.60 -8.42
N VAL A 241 39.54 -22.61 -8.61
CA VAL A 241 39.95 -24.02 -8.69
C VAL A 241 39.73 -24.57 -10.08
N LEU A 242 40.80 -25.10 -10.70
CA LEU A 242 40.73 -25.84 -11.95
C LEU A 242 40.66 -27.34 -11.69
N PHE A 243 39.89 -28.02 -12.52
CA PHE A 243 39.85 -29.46 -12.68
C PHE A 243 40.67 -29.83 -13.91
N VAL A 244 41.66 -30.70 -13.76
CA VAL A 244 42.49 -31.21 -14.85
C VAL A 244 42.24 -32.70 -14.98
N CYS A 245 41.85 -33.18 -16.16
CA CYS A 245 41.58 -34.59 -16.40
C CYS A 245 42.32 -35.13 -17.64
N LYS A 246 42.24 -36.45 -17.84
CA LYS A 246 43.00 -37.21 -18.86
C LYS A 246 44.51 -37.14 -18.65
N LEU A 247 44.94 -37.02 -17.40
CA LEU A 247 46.35 -37.05 -17.03
C LEU A 247 46.96 -38.43 -17.36
N ASN A 248 48.27 -38.44 -17.54
CA ASN A 248 49.00 -39.70 -17.58
C ASN A 248 49.07 -40.25 -16.13
N PRO A 249 48.85 -41.56 -15.91
CA PRO A 249 49.02 -42.18 -14.59
C PRO A 249 50.36 -41.90 -13.90
N VAL A 250 51.40 -41.61 -14.69
CA VAL A 250 52.76 -41.32 -14.22
C VAL A 250 52.91 -39.86 -13.76
N THR A 251 52.06 -38.94 -14.24
CA THR A 251 52.16 -37.51 -13.90
C THR A 251 51.90 -37.29 -12.41
N THR A 252 52.82 -36.59 -11.76
CA THR A 252 52.74 -36.28 -10.33
C THR A 252 52.20 -34.88 -10.07
N ASP A 253 51.82 -34.62 -8.82
CA ASP A 253 51.38 -33.34 -8.30
C ASP A 253 52.47 -32.26 -8.43
N ASP A 254 53.74 -32.62 -8.19
CA ASP A 254 54.92 -31.76 -8.41
C ASP A 254 55.03 -31.31 -9.88
N ASP A 255 54.83 -32.25 -10.83
CA ASP A 255 54.91 -31.95 -12.27
C ASP A 255 53.85 -30.94 -12.69
N LEU A 256 52.62 -31.09 -12.18
CA LEU A 256 51.53 -30.16 -12.44
C LEU A 256 51.76 -28.80 -11.79
N GLU A 257 52.33 -28.75 -10.58
CA GLU A 257 52.69 -27.49 -9.94
C GLU A 257 53.73 -26.73 -10.76
N ILE A 258 54.74 -27.41 -11.28
CA ILE A 258 55.77 -26.80 -12.15
C ILE A 258 55.16 -26.26 -13.45
N ILE A 259 54.24 -27.00 -14.06
CA ILE A 259 53.61 -26.62 -15.33
C ILE A 259 52.66 -25.42 -15.14
N PHE A 260 51.81 -25.47 -14.11
CA PHE A 260 50.77 -24.47 -13.88
C PHE A 260 51.24 -23.24 -13.10
N SER A 261 52.37 -23.30 -12.38
CA SER A 261 52.95 -22.16 -11.65
C SER A 261 53.38 -21.00 -12.57
N ARG A 262 53.50 -21.24 -13.88
CA ARG A 262 53.79 -20.21 -14.89
C ARG A 262 52.67 -19.17 -15.04
N PHE A 263 51.43 -19.52 -14.71
CA PHE A 263 50.26 -18.65 -14.86
C PHE A 263 49.94 -17.87 -13.59
N GLY A 264 50.39 -18.36 -12.43
CA GLY A 264 50.20 -17.69 -11.15
C GLY A 264 50.65 -18.52 -9.97
N LYS A 265 50.50 -17.96 -8.78
CA LYS A 265 50.82 -18.66 -7.54
C LYS A 265 49.76 -19.73 -7.26
N ILE A 266 50.22 -20.98 -7.18
CA ILE A 266 49.38 -22.12 -6.78
C ILE A 266 49.32 -22.16 -5.25
N VAL A 267 48.11 -22.33 -4.72
CA VAL A 267 47.82 -22.48 -3.29
C VAL A 267 47.77 -23.96 -2.91
N GLY A 268 47.28 -24.81 -3.81
CA GLY A 268 47.31 -26.26 -3.65
C GLY A 268 47.17 -26.97 -4.99
N CYS A 269 47.87 -28.09 -5.14
CA CYS A 269 47.78 -28.99 -6.30
C CYS A 269 47.61 -30.41 -5.75
N GLU A 270 46.54 -31.10 -6.13
CA GLU A 270 46.27 -32.44 -5.64
C GLU A 270 45.86 -33.36 -6.79
N VAL A 271 46.68 -34.37 -7.07
CA VAL A 271 46.33 -35.48 -7.99
C VAL A 271 45.56 -36.52 -7.20
N ILE A 272 44.34 -36.83 -7.63
CA ILE A 272 43.49 -37.78 -6.93
C ILE A 272 43.90 -39.21 -7.28
N ARG A 273 44.13 -40.02 -6.24
CA ARG A 273 44.60 -41.41 -6.34
C ARG A 273 43.60 -42.34 -5.67
N ASP A 274 43.54 -43.58 -6.14
CA ASP A 274 42.73 -44.61 -5.50
C ASP A 274 43.29 -44.87 -4.09
N HIS A 275 42.41 -44.82 -3.09
CA HIS A 275 42.76 -45.03 -1.69
C HIS A 275 43.27 -46.44 -1.40
N GLN A 276 42.90 -47.43 -2.22
CA GLN A 276 43.28 -48.83 -2.00
C GLN A 276 44.55 -49.22 -2.75
N THR A 277 44.72 -48.77 -4.00
CA THR A 277 45.87 -49.16 -4.85
C THR A 277 46.95 -48.09 -4.93
N GLY A 278 46.65 -46.84 -4.58
CA GLY A 278 47.55 -45.70 -4.74
C GLY A 278 47.72 -45.25 -6.19
N ASP A 279 47.04 -45.89 -7.14
CA ASP A 279 47.10 -45.56 -8.56
C ASP A 279 46.43 -44.21 -8.83
N SER A 280 47.02 -43.42 -9.73
CA SER A 280 46.42 -42.16 -10.15
C SER A 280 45.10 -42.40 -10.87
N LEU A 281 44.04 -41.72 -10.42
CA LEU A 281 42.74 -41.72 -11.08
C LEU A 281 42.71 -40.81 -12.31
N GLN A 282 43.86 -40.28 -12.72
CA GLN A 282 44.08 -39.52 -13.96
C GLN A 282 43.35 -38.17 -14.01
N TYR A 283 43.05 -37.60 -12.84
CA TYR A 283 42.58 -36.23 -12.68
C TYR A 283 43.16 -35.55 -11.43
N ALA A 284 43.17 -34.22 -11.44
CA ALA A 284 43.75 -33.39 -10.39
C ALA A 284 42.93 -32.11 -10.19
N PHE A 285 43.07 -31.52 -9.01
CA PHE A 285 42.55 -30.20 -8.67
C PHE A 285 43.69 -29.22 -8.40
N ILE A 286 43.62 -28.05 -9.01
CA ILE A 286 44.63 -27.00 -8.87
C ILE A 286 43.94 -25.73 -8.38
N GLU A 287 44.32 -25.26 -7.19
CA GLU A 287 43.81 -24.06 -6.55
C GLU A 287 44.79 -22.90 -6.78
N PHE A 288 44.33 -21.84 -7.44
CA PHE A 288 45.10 -20.63 -7.66
C PHE A 288 44.80 -19.57 -6.58
N GLY A 289 45.81 -18.76 -6.25
CA GLY A 289 45.62 -17.62 -5.35
C GLY A 289 44.80 -16.49 -5.98
N ASP A 290 44.88 -16.35 -7.31
CA ASP A 290 44.24 -15.28 -8.07
C ASP A 290 43.33 -15.84 -9.18
N ARG A 291 42.12 -15.28 -9.30
CA ARG A 291 41.15 -15.66 -10.34
C ARG A 291 41.67 -15.46 -11.76
N LYS A 292 42.41 -14.37 -12.01
CA LYS A 292 42.95 -14.06 -13.35
C LYS A 292 43.97 -15.11 -13.82
N SER A 293 44.77 -15.63 -12.89
CA SER A 293 45.74 -16.69 -13.18
C SER A 293 45.05 -18.02 -13.50
N CYS A 294 43.91 -18.29 -12.85
CA CYS A 294 43.05 -19.45 -13.12
C CYS A 294 42.50 -19.41 -14.56
N GLU A 295 41.94 -18.27 -14.98
CA GLU A 295 41.43 -18.06 -16.35
C GLU A 295 42.53 -18.19 -17.41
N ASP A 296 43.68 -17.56 -17.19
CA ASP A 296 44.83 -17.63 -18.10
C ASP A 296 45.36 -19.07 -18.26
N ALA A 297 45.39 -19.84 -17.17
CA ALA A 297 45.78 -21.24 -17.19
C ALA A 297 44.76 -22.09 -17.94
N TYR A 298 43.46 -21.89 -17.72
CA TYR A 298 42.39 -22.59 -18.44
C TYR A 298 42.52 -22.42 -19.96
N PHE A 299 42.62 -21.18 -20.46
CA PHE A 299 42.68 -20.92 -21.90
C PHE A 299 43.96 -21.43 -22.57
N LYS A 300 45.08 -21.49 -21.84
CA LYS A 300 46.39 -21.84 -22.42
C LYS A 300 46.75 -23.32 -22.24
N MET A 301 46.20 -23.99 -21.23
CA MET A 301 46.55 -25.36 -20.89
C MET A 301 45.52 -26.39 -21.35
N ASP A 302 44.32 -25.96 -21.76
CA ASP A 302 43.38 -26.90 -22.36
C ASP A 302 43.95 -27.54 -23.64
N ASN A 303 43.82 -28.85 -23.74
CA ASN A 303 44.28 -29.66 -24.86
C ASN A 303 45.81 -29.61 -25.11
N VAL A 304 46.61 -29.24 -24.09
CA VAL A 304 48.07 -29.32 -24.11
C VAL A 304 48.55 -30.75 -23.90
N LEU A 305 49.67 -31.10 -24.53
CA LEU A 305 50.27 -32.43 -24.44
C LEU A 305 51.24 -32.48 -23.25
N ILE A 306 50.95 -33.33 -22.27
CA ILE A 306 51.77 -33.62 -21.09
C ILE A 306 51.97 -35.14 -21.03
N ASP A 307 53.23 -35.58 -20.95
CA ASP A 307 53.61 -37.01 -20.88
C ASP A 307 52.87 -37.89 -21.91
N ASP A 308 52.88 -37.46 -23.18
CA ASP A 308 52.22 -38.14 -24.31
C ASP A 308 50.69 -38.24 -24.24
N ARG A 309 50.04 -37.51 -23.33
CA ARG A 309 48.58 -37.36 -23.27
C ARG A 309 48.14 -35.92 -23.39
N ARG A 310 47.04 -35.70 -24.11
CA ARG A 310 46.37 -34.40 -24.17
C ARG A 310 45.47 -34.26 -22.96
N ILE A 311 45.82 -33.31 -22.09
CA ILE A 311 45.04 -33.00 -20.90
C ILE A 311 43.83 -32.15 -21.26
N HIS A 312 42.79 -32.21 -20.43
CA HIS A 312 41.63 -31.35 -20.53
C HIS A 312 41.46 -30.59 -19.23
N VAL A 313 41.32 -29.27 -19.32
CA VAL A 313 41.23 -28.37 -18.17
C VAL A 313 39.84 -27.75 -18.16
N ASP A 314 39.18 -27.74 -17.01
CA ASP A 314 37.85 -27.14 -16.81
C ASP A 314 37.79 -26.43 -15.44
N PHE A 315 36.82 -25.55 -15.22
CA PHE A 315 36.57 -24.97 -13.91
C PHE A 315 35.93 -25.99 -12.99
N SER A 316 36.42 -26.09 -11.74
CA SER A 316 35.87 -27.04 -10.77
C SER A 316 34.45 -26.64 -10.39
N GLN A 317 33.51 -27.55 -10.65
CA GLN A 317 32.12 -27.44 -10.17
C GLN A 317 31.93 -28.05 -8.77
N SER A 318 32.99 -28.61 -8.18
CA SER A 318 32.90 -29.38 -6.95
C SER A 318 33.17 -28.55 -5.69
N VAL A 319 32.31 -28.70 -4.69
CA VAL A 319 32.45 -28.14 -3.32
C VAL A 319 33.11 -29.17 -2.39
N ALA A 320 34.01 -30.02 -2.92
CA ALA A 320 34.45 -31.27 -2.29
C ALA A 320 35.14 -31.11 -0.92
N LYS A 321 35.64 -29.91 -0.59
CA LYS A 321 36.20 -29.60 0.74
C LYS A 321 35.14 -29.33 1.84
N MET A 322 33.84 -29.37 1.53
CA MET A 322 32.76 -29.17 2.51
C MET A 322 31.91 -30.41 2.70
N ARG A 323 31.90 -30.94 3.93
CA ARG A 323 30.95 -31.98 4.35
C ARG A 323 29.95 -31.41 5.35
N TRP A 324 28.69 -31.43 4.97
CA TRP A 324 27.59 -30.93 5.79
C TRP A 324 27.32 -31.86 6.99
N ARG A 325 27.18 -31.31 8.20
CA ARG A 325 26.92 -32.08 9.44
C ARG A 325 25.46 -32.07 9.91
N GLY A 326 24.53 -31.62 9.06
CA GLY A 326 23.10 -31.54 9.35
C GLY A 326 22.67 -30.21 10.01
N LYS A 327 21.35 -29.96 10.01
CA LYS A 327 20.72 -28.70 10.45
C LYS A 327 21.18 -28.28 11.86
N GLY A 328 21.75 -27.08 11.94
CA GLY A 328 22.15 -26.41 13.19
C GLY A 328 23.55 -26.72 13.74
N LYS A 329 24.38 -27.52 13.05
CA LYS A 329 25.72 -27.92 13.55
C LYS A 329 26.92 -27.31 12.81
N GLY A 330 26.69 -26.43 11.84
CA GLY A 330 27.74 -25.70 11.11
C GLY A 330 28.58 -26.56 10.16
N ILE A 331 29.45 -25.89 9.40
CA ILE A 331 30.35 -26.47 8.39
C ILE A 331 31.74 -26.68 9.03
N ARG A 332 32.40 -27.81 8.75
CA ARG A 332 33.83 -28.02 9.09
C ARG A 332 34.68 -27.90 7.84
N TYR A 333 35.73 -27.10 7.93
CA TYR A 333 36.88 -27.13 7.02
C TYR A 333 37.92 -28.05 7.65
N PHE A 334 38.45 -29.01 6.90
CA PHE A 334 39.62 -29.77 7.33
C PHE A 334 40.86 -29.07 6.77
N ASP A 335 41.67 -28.47 7.65
CA ASP A 335 43.09 -28.22 7.41
C ASP A 335 43.88 -29.43 7.94
N GLU A 336 45.03 -29.73 7.33
CA GLU A 336 45.83 -30.97 7.44
C GLU A 336 46.39 -31.37 8.84
N ASP A 337 46.05 -30.70 9.94
CA ASP A 337 46.76 -30.92 11.22
C ASP A 337 46.17 -31.99 12.17
N ASP A 338 45.24 -32.85 11.74
CA ASP A 338 44.58 -33.83 12.63
C ASP A 338 45.20 -35.24 12.61
N LYS A 339 46.53 -35.34 12.39
CA LYS A 339 47.30 -36.59 12.53
C LYS A 339 48.04 -36.75 13.87
N THR A 340 47.80 -35.88 14.85
CA THR A 340 48.38 -36.05 16.20
C THR A 340 47.33 -35.93 17.29
N LYS A 341 46.71 -37.07 17.66
CA LYS A 341 46.32 -37.43 19.05
C LYS A 341 45.54 -38.74 19.09
N LYS A 342 46.28 -39.83 19.31
CA LYS A 342 45.81 -40.98 20.08
C LYS A 342 46.75 -41.15 21.28
N HIS A 343 46.18 -41.57 22.40
CA HIS A 343 46.73 -41.67 23.77
C HIS A 343 46.77 -40.34 24.55
N ASP A 344 46.33 -40.25 25.80
CA ASP A 344 45.48 -41.13 26.62
C ASP A 344 45.04 -40.32 27.85
N GLU A 345 44.04 -40.84 28.53
CA GLU A 345 43.43 -40.40 29.78
C GLU A 345 44.42 -39.99 30.90
N ASN A 346 44.07 -38.98 31.70
CA ASN A 346 43.55 -39.15 33.07
C ASN A 346 43.74 -37.92 33.99
N TYR A 347 42.77 -37.83 34.91
CA TYR A 347 42.87 -37.29 36.28
C TYR A 347 42.63 -35.79 36.56
N SER A 348 41.43 -35.57 37.11
CA SER A 348 41.19 -34.80 38.36
C SER A 348 41.31 -33.26 38.25
N SER A 349 40.70 -32.43 39.07
CA SER A 349 39.74 -32.56 40.16
C SER A 349 39.40 -31.13 40.57
N SER A 350 38.19 -30.95 41.08
CA SER A 350 37.84 -30.02 42.16
C SER A 350 37.76 -28.50 41.93
N LYS A 351 36.56 -28.03 42.36
CA LYS A 351 36.25 -26.83 43.15
C LYS A 351 36.17 -25.51 42.38
N LYS A 352 34.98 -24.91 42.25
CA LYS A 352 34.03 -24.29 43.23
C LYS A 352 34.20 -22.77 43.18
N SER A 353 33.08 -22.09 42.90
CA SER A 353 32.56 -20.85 43.52
C SER A 353 33.49 -19.62 43.58
N GLU A 354 33.10 -18.41 43.23
CA GLU A 354 32.04 -17.62 43.85
C GLU A 354 31.67 -16.37 43.03
N ILE A 355 30.52 -15.82 43.40
CA ILE A 355 29.88 -14.58 43.00
C ILE A 355 30.55 -13.38 43.69
N SER A 356 30.73 -12.25 42.99
CA SER A 356 30.59 -10.92 43.61
C SER A 356 30.37 -9.80 42.58
N ARG A 357 29.38 -8.96 42.92
CA ARG A 357 28.98 -7.68 42.32
C ARG A 357 30.07 -6.61 42.52
N GLU A 358 30.17 -5.63 41.62
CA GLU A 358 29.89 -4.19 41.89
C GLU A 358 30.27 -3.24 40.76
N LYS A 359 29.74 -2.02 40.86
CA LYS A 359 29.58 -0.96 39.87
C LYS A 359 30.72 0.09 39.86
N ASN A 360 30.81 0.78 38.72
CA ASN A 360 31.07 2.22 38.48
C ASN A 360 32.37 2.94 38.86
N HIS A 361 32.84 3.69 37.85
CA HIS A 361 33.54 5.01 37.79
C HIS A 361 34.88 4.93 37.05
N ASP A 362 35.04 5.56 35.87
CA ASP A 362 35.09 6.99 35.50
C ASP A 362 36.52 7.57 35.53
N ASN A 363 36.80 8.37 34.49
CA ASN A 363 37.90 9.31 34.24
C ASN A 363 39.31 8.83 33.84
N GLY A 364 39.73 9.32 32.67
CA GLY A 364 40.72 10.41 32.67
C GLY A 364 42.12 10.13 32.13
N LYS A 365 42.31 10.48 30.85
CA LYS A 365 43.39 11.32 30.28
C LYS A 365 44.89 11.09 30.59
N ASP A 366 45.61 11.07 29.47
CA ASP A 366 46.82 11.84 29.13
C ASP A 366 48.25 11.31 29.39
N ARG A 367 49.00 11.34 28.27
CA ARG A 367 50.43 11.67 28.04
C ARG A 367 51.48 10.56 27.88
N GLU A 368 51.99 10.51 26.63
CA GLU A 368 53.40 10.56 26.17
C GLU A 368 54.49 10.14 27.18
N ASP A 369 55.50 9.33 26.86
CA ASP A 369 56.54 9.46 25.83
C ASP A 369 57.51 8.27 26.01
N GLY A 370 58.39 7.96 25.04
CA GLY A 370 59.60 7.15 25.35
C GLY A 370 59.96 5.96 24.44
N ARG A 371 60.41 6.28 23.21
CA ARG A 371 61.70 5.86 22.63
C ARG A 371 62.19 4.39 22.72
N ARG A 372 62.33 3.77 21.51
CA ARG A 372 63.59 3.34 20.83
C ARG A 372 63.70 1.86 20.34
N LYS A 373 63.75 1.77 18.99
CA LYS A 373 64.77 1.15 18.10
C LYS A 373 64.65 -0.31 17.61
N LYS A 374 64.89 -0.40 16.28
CA LYS A 374 65.32 -1.51 15.38
C LYS A 374 64.19 -2.45 14.90
N SER A 375 64.09 -2.88 13.64
CA SER A 375 64.96 -2.76 12.46
C SER A 375 64.12 -3.03 11.19
N SER A 376 64.48 -2.31 10.13
CA SER A 376 64.28 -2.54 8.70
C SER A 376 63.82 -3.93 8.24
N TYR A 377 62.62 -4.02 7.65
CA TYR A 377 62.23 -4.78 6.43
C TYR A 377 60.71 -4.65 6.22
N LYS A 378 60.22 -3.44 5.88
CA LYS A 378 58.80 -3.19 5.54
C LYS A 378 58.69 -1.95 4.67
N ASP A 379 59.01 -2.05 3.38
CA ASP A 379 58.82 -0.93 2.44
C ASP A 379 58.06 -1.25 1.15
N HIS A 380 57.38 -2.41 1.07
CA HIS A 380 56.46 -2.70 -0.04
C HIS A 380 54.99 -2.89 0.37
N ARG A 381 54.64 -2.64 1.65
CA ARG A 381 53.25 -2.81 2.17
C ARG A 381 52.52 -1.48 2.44
N LYS A 382 53.07 -0.34 2.04
CA LYS A 382 52.56 1.01 2.39
C LYS A 382 51.81 1.73 1.26
N HIS A 383 51.80 1.17 0.05
CA HIS A 383 51.16 1.81 -1.11
C HIS A 383 49.75 1.29 -1.42
N GLU A 384 49.38 0.09 -0.96
CA GLU A 384 48.03 -0.48 -1.16
C GLU A 384 47.04 -0.10 -0.06
N ARG A 385 47.44 -0.14 1.22
CA ARG A 385 46.57 0.32 2.32
C ARG A 385 46.17 1.81 2.22
N ARG A 386 47.00 2.63 1.56
CA ARG A 386 46.68 4.06 1.30
C ARG A 386 45.68 4.29 0.16
N LYS A 387 45.45 3.28 -0.70
CA LYS A 387 44.38 3.32 -1.71
C LYS A 387 43.07 2.84 -1.12
N GLU A 388 43.07 1.74 -0.37
CA GLU A 388 41.87 1.23 0.31
C GLU A 388 41.32 2.21 1.36
N ASP A 389 42.17 2.86 2.17
CA ASP A 389 41.72 3.91 3.11
C ASP A 389 41.27 5.21 2.42
N LYS A 390 41.69 5.45 1.17
CA LYS A 390 41.23 6.61 0.37
C LYS A 390 39.90 6.34 -0.31
N ASP A 391 39.67 5.11 -0.76
CA ASP A 391 38.44 4.71 -1.44
C ASP A 391 37.31 4.47 -0.44
N ARG A 392 37.60 3.87 0.74
CA ARG A 392 36.64 3.84 1.87
C ARG A 392 36.25 5.24 2.37
N ARG A 393 37.23 6.16 2.47
CA ARG A 393 36.93 7.58 2.81
C ARG A 393 36.20 8.35 1.71
N LYS A 394 36.20 7.87 0.45
CA LYS A 394 35.40 8.46 -0.63
C LYS A 394 33.98 7.90 -0.62
N GLU A 395 33.80 6.63 -0.31
CA GLU A 395 32.49 5.99 -0.13
C GLU A 395 31.76 6.51 1.12
N ASP A 396 32.45 6.65 2.26
CA ASP A 396 31.85 7.26 3.46
C ASP A 396 31.45 8.73 3.20
N ARG A 397 32.27 9.48 2.45
CA ARG A 397 31.97 10.88 2.08
C ARG A 397 30.84 11.00 1.05
N SER A 398 30.67 10.02 0.16
CA SER A 398 29.54 10.02 -0.79
C SER A 398 28.25 9.63 -0.08
N HIS A 399 28.31 8.70 0.89
CA HIS A 399 27.18 8.33 1.72
C HIS A 399 26.73 9.49 2.63
N ASP A 400 27.66 10.15 3.33
CA ASP A 400 27.38 11.34 4.14
C ASP A 400 26.84 12.53 3.31
N ARG A 401 27.29 12.67 2.05
CA ARG A 401 26.77 13.70 1.14
C ARG A 401 25.35 13.37 0.69
N TYR A 402 25.05 12.09 0.41
CA TYR A 402 23.71 11.65 0.01
C TYR A 402 22.70 11.74 1.17
N GLU A 403 23.12 11.37 2.38
CA GLU A 403 22.36 11.56 3.63
C GLU A 403 22.08 13.04 3.91
N ASN A 404 23.08 13.91 3.80
CA ASN A 404 22.88 15.36 3.99
C ASN A 404 21.99 15.96 2.90
N GLU A 405 22.10 15.55 1.64
CA GLU A 405 21.20 16.01 0.56
C GLU A 405 19.77 15.53 0.79
N ARG A 406 19.55 14.29 1.27
CA ARG A 406 18.23 13.80 1.67
C ARG A 406 17.67 14.60 2.85
N ARG A 407 18.50 14.91 3.85
CA ARG A 407 18.11 15.69 5.02
C ARG A 407 17.77 17.13 4.67
N ASP A 408 18.52 17.74 3.76
CA ASP A 408 18.24 19.08 3.25
C ASP A 408 17.01 19.13 2.33
N ARG A 409 16.76 18.08 1.55
CA ARG A 409 15.48 17.94 0.80
C ARG A 409 14.30 17.85 1.75
N ARG A 410 14.36 16.98 2.77
CA ARG A 410 13.30 16.87 3.79
C ARG A 410 13.08 18.20 4.51
N ARG A 411 14.15 18.91 4.90
CA ARG A 411 14.03 20.25 5.51
C ARG A 411 13.45 21.31 4.56
N ARG A 412 13.65 21.19 3.26
CA ARG A 412 13.06 22.09 2.25
C ARG A 412 11.58 21.75 2.01
N GLU A 413 11.23 20.48 2.02
CA GLU A 413 9.84 20.00 1.95
C GLU A 413 9.06 20.42 3.19
N GLU A 414 9.57 20.15 4.40
CA GLU A 414 8.96 20.60 5.66
C GLU A 414 8.78 22.14 5.73
N ARG A 415 9.70 22.91 5.14
CA ARG A 415 9.55 24.38 5.04
C ARG A 415 8.49 24.77 4.02
N ARG A 416 8.39 24.08 2.88
CA ARG A 416 7.35 24.31 1.87
C ARG A 416 5.97 23.97 2.42
N ASP A 417 5.83 22.84 3.10
CA ASP A 417 4.57 22.42 3.70
C ASP A 417 4.14 23.42 4.77
N ARG A 418 5.07 23.89 5.61
CA ARG A 418 4.79 24.91 6.62
C ARG A 418 4.41 26.28 6.02
N ASP A 419 5.05 26.68 4.92
CA ASP A 419 4.70 27.90 4.19
C ASP A 419 3.34 27.77 3.47
N GLU A 420 2.99 26.57 3.01
CA GLU A 420 1.70 26.26 2.38
C GLU A 420 0.56 26.23 3.39
N ASP A 421 0.77 25.63 4.56
CA ASP A 421 -0.17 25.65 5.69
C ASP A 421 -0.42 27.08 6.19
N GLN A 422 0.61 27.91 6.28
CA GLN A 422 0.42 29.33 6.62
C GLN A 422 -0.38 30.09 5.57
N ARG A 423 -0.20 29.78 4.27
CA ARG A 423 -0.99 30.38 3.19
C ARG A 423 -2.44 29.90 3.19
N ARG A 424 -2.68 28.61 3.46
CA ARG A 424 -4.04 28.03 3.60
C ARG A 424 -4.76 28.65 4.79
N GLY A 425 -4.12 28.71 5.96
CA GLY A 425 -4.68 29.38 7.13
C GLY A 425 -5.01 30.85 6.89
N HIS A 426 -4.16 31.60 6.18
CA HIS A 426 -4.45 33.02 5.89
C HIS A 426 -5.56 33.21 4.84
N SER A 427 -5.75 32.24 3.94
CA SER A 427 -6.86 32.20 2.99
C SER A 427 -8.19 31.84 3.67
N GLU A 428 -8.18 30.86 4.56
CA GLU A 428 -9.34 30.46 5.36
C GLU A 428 -9.83 31.59 6.25
N ASP A 429 -8.91 32.27 6.94
CA ASP A 429 -9.21 33.39 7.84
C ASP A 429 -9.76 34.62 7.06
N ARG A 430 -9.34 34.81 5.80
CA ARG A 430 -9.95 35.79 4.87
C ARG A 430 -11.34 35.36 4.40
N SER A 431 -11.53 34.08 4.12
CA SER A 431 -12.82 33.54 3.67
C SER A 431 -13.88 33.60 4.77
N GLU A 432 -13.51 33.29 6.02
CA GLU A 432 -14.39 33.42 7.18
C GLU A 432 -14.81 34.87 7.42
N ARG A 433 -13.86 35.82 7.33
CA ARG A 433 -14.16 37.25 7.49
C ARG A 433 -15.08 37.77 6.37
N ARG A 434 -15.00 37.19 5.17
CA ARG A 434 -15.88 37.52 4.05
C ARG A 434 -17.27 36.96 4.27
N ASN A 435 -17.38 35.68 4.65
CA ASN A 435 -18.66 35.03 4.96
C ASN A 435 -19.39 35.72 6.12
N LYS A 436 -18.68 36.08 7.20
CA LYS A 436 -19.25 36.82 8.33
C LYS A 436 -19.76 38.22 7.92
N ARG A 437 -19.13 38.87 6.94
CA ARG A 437 -19.59 40.16 6.39
C ARG A 437 -20.81 40.00 5.49
N ASP A 438 -20.82 38.98 4.65
CA ASP A 438 -21.93 38.69 3.75
C ASP A 438 -23.18 38.29 4.55
N GLU A 439 -23.03 37.43 5.56
CA GLU A 439 -24.12 37.05 6.48
C GLU A 439 -24.64 38.25 7.31
N SER A 440 -23.76 39.18 7.68
CA SER A 440 -24.17 40.43 8.36
C SER A 440 -24.92 41.39 7.42
N ASN A 441 -24.59 41.39 6.12
CA ASN A 441 -25.27 42.20 5.12
C ASN A 441 -26.64 41.61 4.76
N ASP A 442 -26.75 40.29 4.63
CA ASP A 442 -28.03 39.61 4.36
C ASP A 442 -29.01 39.81 5.51
N ARG A 443 -28.57 39.66 6.78
CA ARG A 443 -29.41 39.96 7.96
C ARG A 443 -29.89 41.42 8.00
N ARG A 444 -29.08 42.37 7.51
CA ARG A 444 -29.48 43.79 7.40
C ARG A 444 -30.50 44.01 6.28
N LYS A 445 -30.38 43.25 5.19
CA LYS A 445 -31.29 43.29 4.05
C LYS A 445 -32.65 42.72 4.45
N ASP A 446 -32.68 41.58 5.13
CA ASP A 446 -33.89 40.95 5.66
C ASP A 446 -34.62 41.88 6.64
N HIS A 447 -33.90 42.50 7.58
CA HIS A 447 -34.50 43.50 8.48
C HIS A 447 -35.01 44.74 7.76
N SER A 448 -34.40 45.14 6.64
CA SER A 448 -34.87 46.27 5.84
C SER A 448 -36.14 45.93 5.05
N GLU A 449 -36.21 44.71 4.49
CA GLU A 449 -37.38 44.20 3.78
C GLU A 449 -38.56 43.97 4.73
N GLU A 450 -38.32 43.39 5.90
CA GLU A 450 -39.34 43.21 6.93
C GLU A 450 -39.90 44.57 7.40
N ARG A 451 -39.05 45.59 7.49
CA ARG A 451 -39.47 46.96 7.86
C ARG A 451 -40.26 47.64 6.74
N LEU A 452 -39.93 47.37 5.47
CA LEU A 452 -40.69 47.86 4.31
C LEU A 452 -42.05 47.17 4.20
N GLU A 453 -42.12 45.86 4.42
CA GLU A 453 -43.38 45.11 4.48
C GLU A 453 -44.29 45.61 5.60
N ARG A 454 -43.74 45.80 6.81
CA ARG A 454 -44.53 46.34 7.94
C ARG A 454 -45.05 47.75 7.64
N ARG A 455 -44.28 48.56 6.91
CA ARG A 455 -44.71 49.90 6.49
C ARG A 455 -45.80 49.84 5.43
N SER A 456 -45.64 48.98 4.42
CA SER A 456 -46.64 48.75 3.38
C SER A 456 -47.96 48.22 3.95
N LYS A 457 -47.92 47.24 4.86
CA LYS A 457 -49.10 46.74 5.58
C LYS A 457 -49.76 47.86 6.39
N ARG A 458 -48.99 48.71 7.06
CA ARG A 458 -49.56 49.85 7.84
C ARG A 458 -50.24 50.88 6.94
N ASP A 459 -49.66 51.19 5.78
CA ASP A 459 -50.23 52.12 4.82
C ASP A 459 -51.52 51.54 4.18
N GLU A 460 -51.55 50.23 3.91
CA GLU A 460 -52.73 49.53 3.39
C GLU A 460 -53.90 49.49 4.39
N TYR A 461 -53.61 49.27 5.68
CA TYR A 461 -54.62 49.37 6.75
C TYR A 461 -55.15 50.80 6.90
N GLY A 462 -54.27 51.81 6.83
CA GLY A 462 -54.66 53.22 6.89
C GLY A 462 -55.54 53.65 5.71
N ASP A 463 -55.28 53.14 4.52
CA ASP A 463 -56.07 53.44 3.32
C ASP A 463 -57.44 52.73 3.34
N ARG A 464 -57.52 51.52 3.92
CA ARG A 464 -58.80 50.84 4.21
C ARG A 464 -59.66 51.61 5.22
N GLU A 465 -59.07 52.12 6.31
CA GLU A 465 -59.81 52.93 7.29
C GLU A 465 -60.33 54.24 6.69
N ARG A 466 -59.54 54.91 5.85
CA ARG A 466 -59.97 56.13 5.16
C ARG A 466 -61.12 55.88 4.18
N ARG A 467 -61.09 54.75 3.45
CA ARG A 467 -62.20 54.34 2.57
C ARG A 467 -63.46 54.02 3.36
N HIS A 468 -63.34 53.34 4.51
CA HIS A 468 -64.47 53.04 5.40
C HIS A 468 -65.11 54.32 5.98
N ARG A 469 -64.31 55.25 6.52
CA ARG A 469 -64.83 56.55 7.00
C ARG A 469 -65.44 57.39 5.89
N GLY A 470 -64.89 57.34 4.67
CA GLY A 470 -65.47 58.02 3.50
C GLY A 470 -66.84 57.48 3.10
N SER A 471 -67.04 56.15 3.18
CA SER A 471 -68.33 55.51 2.91
C SER A 471 -69.37 55.76 4.01
N GLU A 472 -68.98 55.81 5.28
CA GLU A 472 -69.90 56.16 6.38
C GLU A 472 -70.35 57.62 6.30
N ARG A 473 -69.44 58.55 5.96
CA ARG A 473 -69.79 59.97 5.78
C ARG A 473 -70.77 60.19 4.63
N LYS A 474 -70.64 59.43 3.52
CA LYS A 474 -71.58 59.49 2.40
C LYS A 474 -72.97 58.95 2.77
N ARG A 475 -73.04 57.86 3.53
CA ARG A 475 -74.32 57.30 4.01
C ARG A 475 -75.04 58.26 4.97
N LEU A 476 -74.31 58.92 5.86
CA LEU A 476 -74.89 59.90 6.78
C LEU A 476 -75.43 61.14 6.04
N THR A 477 -74.77 61.58 4.97
CA THR A 477 -75.29 62.69 4.15
C THR A 477 -76.52 62.31 3.31
N GLU A 478 -76.63 61.06 2.85
CA GLU A 478 -77.81 60.57 2.12
C GLU A 478 -79.02 60.38 3.04
N GLU A 479 -78.83 59.94 4.29
CA GLU A 479 -79.90 59.83 5.29
C GLU A 479 -80.42 61.19 5.80
N GLU A 480 -79.56 62.21 5.85
CA GLU A 480 -79.96 63.59 6.20
C GLU A 480 -80.76 64.29 5.08
N ASP A 481 -80.51 63.98 3.81
CA ASP A 481 -81.29 64.52 2.69
C ASP A 481 -82.66 63.83 2.54
N ASP A 482 -82.75 62.52 2.79
CA ASP A 482 -84.02 61.78 2.75
C ASP A 482 -84.98 62.17 3.90
N THR A 483 -84.43 62.50 5.08
CA THR A 483 -85.23 63.01 6.20
C THR A 483 -85.74 64.42 5.97
N ARG A 484 -84.99 65.29 5.28
CA ARG A 484 -85.47 66.62 4.84
C ARG A 484 -86.58 66.51 3.80
N HIS A 485 -86.49 65.56 2.86
CA HIS A 485 -87.53 65.33 1.86
C HIS A 485 -88.83 64.74 2.43
N ARG A 486 -88.78 63.93 3.49
CA ARG A 486 -89.98 63.44 4.18
C ARG A 486 -90.69 64.52 5.01
N SER A 487 -89.97 65.51 5.55
CA SER A 487 -90.59 66.58 6.35
C SER A 487 -91.44 67.55 5.52
N HIS A 488 -91.16 67.71 4.21
CA HIS A 488 -91.93 68.60 3.34
C HIS A 488 -93.23 68.00 2.80
N LYS A 489 -93.41 66.67 2.82
CA LYS A 489 -94.64 66.02 2.36
C LYS A 489 -95.78 66.02 3.39
N HIS A 490 -95.50 66.23 4.68
CA HIS A 490 -96.55 66.22 5.72
C HIS A 490 -97.17 67.57 6.06
N LYS A 491 -96.71 68.69 5.48
CA LYS A 491 -97.30 70.02 5.68
C LYS A 491 -98.33 70.45 4.63
N LYS A 492 -98.72 69.56 3.72
CA LYS A 492 -99.67 69.87 2.63
C LYS A 492 -101.02 69.14 2.70
N ASN A 493 -101.29 68.38 3.75
CA ASN A 493 -102.61 67.81 4.03
C ASN A 493 -103.01 68.10 5.47
N ARG A 494 -103.45 69.33 5.73
CA ARG A 494 -104.46 69.65 6.74
C ARG A 494 -105.07 71.01 6.46
#